data_AF-A0A8S9G525-F1
#
_entry.id   AF-A0A8S9G525-F1
#
_cell.length_a   1.000
_cell.length_b   1.000
_cell.length_c   1.000
_cell.angle_alpha   90.00
_cell.angle_beta   90.00
_cell.angle_gamma   90.00
#
_symmetry.space_group_name_H-M   'P 1'
#
loop_
_entity.id
_entity.type
_entity.pdbx_description
1 polymer ?
#
loop_
_entity_poly.entity_id
_entity_poly.type
_entity_poly.pdbx_seq_one_letter_code
_entity_poly.pdbx_strand_id
1 'polypeptide(L)' 'MFLSASLDPQTGVRHSTFESLRLGRSSQSIASGFLRFWDSLNVKKDREFVEITVLLLDEKLS' A
#
# COMPACT_ATOMS: atom_id res chain seq x y z
N MET A 1 17.48 1.64 10.27
CA MET A 1 16.58 2.79 10.44
C MET A 1 15.18 2.32 10.12
N PHE A 2 14.30 2.24 11.12
CA PHE A 2 12.88 2.02 10.90
C PHE A 2 12.23 3.40 10.74
N LEU A 3 11.62 3.66 9.58
CA LEU A 3 10.83 4.87 9.36
C LEU A 3 9.51 4.70 10.10
N SER A 4 9.43 5.20 11.33
CA SER A 4 8.16 5.39 12.01
C SER A 4 7.48 6.61 11.39
N ALA A 5 6.55 6.40 10.47
CA ALA A 5 5.69 7.47 9.98
C ALA A 5 4.74 7.89 11.12
N SER A 6 4.93 9.08 11.67
CA SER A 6 4.00 9.70 12.59
C SER A 6 2.67 9.90 11.88
N LEU A 7 1.57 9.38 12.45
CA LEU A 7 0.21 9.72 12.05
C LEU A 7 0.03 11.23 12.24
N ASP A 8 0.13 12.00 11.15
CA ASP A 8 -0.15 13.43 11.16
C ASP A 8 -1.68 13.63 11.05
N PRO A 9 -2.37 14.14 12.09
CA PRO A 9 -3.79 14.42 12.01
C PRO A 9 -4.13 15.60 11.08
N GLN A 10 -3.13 16.33 10.58
CA GLN A 10 -3.32 17.59 9.85
C GLN A 10 -3.44 17.43 8.33
N THR A 11 -3.11 16.26 7.79
CA THR A 11 -3.38 15.96 6.39
C THR A 11 -4.80 15.40 6.32
N GLY A 12 -5.78 16.19 5.86
CA GLY A 12 -7.21 15.82 5.79
C GLY A 12 -7.58 14.59 4.93
N VAL A 13 -6.61 13.75 4.60
CA VAL A 13 -6.77 12.46 3.96
C VAL A 13 -7.25 11.47 5.01
N ARG A 14 -8.54 11.11 4.95
CA ARG A 14 -9.08 10.01 5.75
C ARG A 14 -8.47 8.70 5.26
N HIS A 15 -7.63 8.08 6.07
CA HIS A 15 -7.07 6.77 5.77
C HIS A 15 -8.15 5.69 5.90
N SER A 16 -8.25 4.87 4.87
CA SER A 16 -9.12 3.69 4.78
C SER A 16 -8.40 2.47 5.36
N THR A 17 -9.15 1.55 5.96
CA THR A 17 -8.67 0.19 6.26
C THR A 17 -8.78 -0.70 5.02
N PHE A 18 -8.09 -1.84 5.00
CA PHE A 18 -8.20 -2.80 3.90
C PHE A 18 -9.65 -3.26 3.66
N GLU A 19 -10.41 -3.49 4.73
CA GLU A 19 -11.83 -3.87 4.66
C GLU A 19 -12.72 -2.82 3.97
N SER A 20 -12.30 -1.55 4.00
CA SER A 20 -13.06 -0.46 3.40
C SER A 20 -12.73 -0.21 1.93
N LEU A 21 -11.68 -0.87 1.40
CA LEU A 21 -11.32 -0.77 -0.01
C LEU A 21 -12.40 -1.40 -0.89
N ARG A 22 -12.79 -0.67 -1.93
CA ARG A 22 -13.76 -1.15 -2.92
C ARG A 22 -13.20 -0.97 -4.33
N LEU A 23 -13.36 -1.97 -5.17
CA LEU A 23 -13.12 -1.85 -6.61
C LEU A 23 -14.12 -0.84 -7.22
N GLY A 24 -13.67 -0.05 -8.19
CA GLY A 24 -14.52 0.94 -8.88
C GLY A 24 -14.71 2.27 -8.14
N ARG A 25 -14.12 2.44 -6.94
CA ARG A 25 -13.95 3.77 -6.34
C ARG A 25 -12.72 4.45 -6.93
N SER A 26 -12.73 5.79 -6.90
CA SER A 26 -11.59 6.64 -7.28
C SER A 26 -10.39 6.42 -6.35
N SER A 27 -9.40 7.32 -6.38
CA SER A 27 -8.23 7.28 -5.49
C SER A 27 -8.60 6.99 -4.03
N GLN A 28 -7.97 5.97 -3.45
CA GLN A 28 -8.15 5.52 -2.07
C GLN A 28 -6.77 5.55 -1.40
N SER A 29 -6.73 6.01 -0.15
CA SER A 29 -5.51 6.05 0.66
C SER A 29 -5.65 5.14 1.86
N ILE A 30 -4.60 4.39 2.17
CA ILE A 30 -4.49 3.54 3.35
C ILE A 30 -3.26 3.96 4.15
N ALA A 31 -3.33 3.79 5.46
CA ALA A 31 -2.14 3.76 6.30
C ALA A 31 -1.81 2.28 6.55
N SER A 32 -0.58 1.86 6.24
CA SER A 32 -0.20 0.45 6.33
C SER A 32 1.24 0.25 6.76
N GLY A 33 1.50 -0.77 7.56
CA GLY A 33 2.83 -1.31 7.82
C GLY A 33 3.32 -2.15 6.65
N PHE A 34 4.58 -1.97 6.27
CA PHE A 34 5.21 -2.72 5.19
C PHE A 34 5.85 -4.01 5.71
N LEU A 35 5.46 -5.17 5.17
CA LEU A 35 5.96 -6.47 5.61
C LEU A 35 6.97 -7.09 4.65
N ARG A 36 6.68 -7.08 3.34
CA ARG A 36 7.57 -7.68 2.33
C ARG A 36 7.34 -7.11 0.93
N PHE A 37 8.40 -7.07 0.14
CA PHE A 37 8.40 -6.70 -1.28
C PHE A 37 9.05 -7.82 -2.09
N TRP A 38 8.41 -8.17 -3.20
CA TRP A 38 8.99 -9.01 -4.24
C TRP A 38 9.10 -8.17 -5.51
N ASP A 39 10.34 -8.02 -5.97
CA ASP A 39 10.65 -7.43 -7.26
C ASP A 39 10.52 -8.51 -8.35
N SER A 40 9.75 -8.26 -9.41
CA SER A 40 9.88 -9.08 -10.62
C SER A 40 11.15 -8.65 -11.34
N LEU A 41 12.25 -9.30 -10.96
CA LEU A 41 13.55 -8.98 -11.51
C LEU A 41 13.55 -9.27 -13.02
N ASN A 42 13.33 -8.21 -13.81
CA ASN A 42 13.35 -8.13 -15.26
C ASN A 42 12.59 -9.24 -16.00
N VAL A 43 11.25 -9.13 -16.10
CA VAL A 43 10.55 -9.66 -17.28
C VAL A 43 10.87 -8.73 -18.47
N LYS A 44 12.11 -8.82 -18.97
CA LYS A 44 12.49 -8.20 -20.23
C LYS A 44 12.34 -9.23 -21.34
N LYS A 45 11.11 -9.33 -21.82
CA LYS A 45 10.86 -9.53 -23.24
C LYS A 45 9.68 -8.62 -23.59
N ASP A 46 10.00 -7.56 -24.32
CA ASP A 46 9.06 -6.85 -25.20
C ASP A 46 7.97 -5.93 -24.61
N ARG A 47 8.15 -5.39 -23.40
CA ARG A 47 7.26 -4.40 -22.72
C ARG A 47 6.03 -5.00 -22.02
N GLU A 48 6.14 -6.20 -21.50
CA GLU A 48 5.06 -6.86 -20.76
C GLU A 48 5.35 -6.77 -19.25
N PHE A 49 4.69 -5.79 -18.60
CA PHE A 49 4.54 -5.56 -17.16
C PHE A 49 5.65 -6.06 -16.20
N VAL A 50 6.38 -5.11 -15.60
CA VAL A 50 7.13 -5.35 -14.35
C VAL A 50 6.11 -5.45 -13.22
N GLU A 51 5.78 -6.67 -12.82
CA GLU A 51 4.89 -6.94 -11.69
C GLU A 51 5.66 -6.75 -10.38
N ILE A 52 5.19 -5.89 -9.49
CA ILE A 52 5.70 -5.84 -8.13
C ILE A 52 4.63 -6.41 -7.21
N THR A 53 5.02 -7.29 -6.30
CA THR A 53 4.10 -7.78 -5.26
C THR A 53 4.55 -7.21 -3.92
N VAL A 54 3.64 -6.51 -3.24
CA VAL A 54 3.85 -5.98 -1.88
C VAL A 54 2.88 -6.64 -0.91
N LEU A 55 3.38 -7.00 0.27
CA LEU A 55 2.59 -7.46 1.40
C LEU A 55 2.56 -6.37 2.47
N LEU A 56 1.37 -5.90 2.79
CA LEU A 56 1.10 -4.80 3.70
C LEU A 56 0.15 -5.26 4.82
N LEU A 57 0.25 -4.62 5.99
CA LEU A 57 -0.61 -4.82 7.15
C LEU A 57 -1.32 -3.50 7.50
N ASP A 58 -2.58 -3.53 7.91
CA ASP A 58 -3.25 -2.38 8.52
C ASP A 58 -3.52 -2.67 10.00
N GLU A 59 -3.75 -1.60 10.76
CA GLU A 59 -4.22 -1.74 12.13
C GLU A 59 -5.73 -1.92 12.11
N LYS A 60 -6.18 -3.12 12.48
CA LYS A 60 -7.60 -3.33 12.78
C LYS A 60 -7.90 -2.68 14.14
N LEU A 61 -8.62 -1.56 14.11
CA LEU A 61 -9.19 -0.97 15.33
C LEU A 61 -10.08 -2.03 16.01
N SER A 62 -9.69 -2.45 17.21
CA SER A 62 -10.38 -3.45 18.04
C SER A 62 -11.59 -2.88 18.76
#